data_AF-A0A3M0XKV9-F1
#
_entry.id   AF-A0A3M0XKV9-F1
#
_cell.length_a   1.000
_cell.length_b   1.000
_cell.length_c   1.000
_cell.angle_alpha   90.00
_cell.angle_beta   90.00
_cell.angle_gamma   90.00
#
_symmetry.space_group_name_H-M   'P 1'
#
loop_
_entity.id
_entity.type
_entity.pdbx_description
1 polymer ?
#
loop_
_entity_poly.entity_id
_entity_poly.type
_entity_poly.pdbx_seq_one_letter_code
_entity_poly.pdbx_strand_id
1 'polypeptide(L)' 'MYIASVPSLKGCHTQAKNLDDLLPRIREAIELCLEVQDENVAPPVNFIGVQQIEVAV' A
#
# COMPACT_ATOMS: atom_id res chain seq x y z
N MET A 1 6.84 4.92 13.41
CA MET A 1 5.52 5.09 12.75
C MET A 1 5.66 4.51 11.36
N TYR A 2 4.89 3.48 11.03
CA TYR A 2 4.96 2.80 9.74
C TYR A 2 3.75 3.17 8.89
N ILE A 3 3.97 3.35 7.59
CA ILE A 3 2.94 3.67 6.61
C ILE A 3 3.00 2.59 5.53
N ALA A 4 1.85 1.99 5.23
CA ALA A 4 1.67 1.10 4.10
C ALA A 4 0.87 1.83 3.02
N SER A 5 1.25 1.63 1.76
CA SER A 5 0.59 2.19 0.59
C SER A 5 0.47 1.13 -0.49
N VAL A 6 -0.63 1.12 -1.22
CA VAL A 6 -0.85 0.21 -2.35
C VAL A 6 -0.99 1.05 -3.62
N PRO A 7 0.12 1.27 -4.37
CA PRO A 7 0.11 2.19 -5.51
C PRO A 7 -0.91 1.85 -6.59
N SER A 8 -1.22 0.56 -6.76
CA SER A 8 -2.23 0.07 -7.71
C SER A 8 -3.66 0.47 -7.34
N LEU A 9 -3.92 0.79 -6.07
CA LEU A 9 -5.23 1.15 -5.55
C LEU A 9 -5.17 2.60 -5.05
N LYS A 10 -5.69 3.52 -5.87
CA LYS A 10 -5.68 4.95 -5.57
C LYS A 10 -6.29 5.23 -4.19
N GLY A 11 -5.50 5.85 -3.31
CA GLY A 11 -5.93 6.23 -1.97
C GLY A 11 -5.90 5.09 -0.93
N CYS A 12 -5.41 3.90 -1.29
CA CYS A 12 -5.28 2.79 -0.34
C CYS A 12 -3.98 2.92 0.47
N HIS A 13 -4.12 3.45 1.69
CA HIS A 13 -3.03 3.67 2.64
C HIS A 13 -3.47 3.31 4.05
N THR A 14 -2.55 2.80 4.88
CA THR A 14 -2.77 2.60 6.32
C THR A 14 -1.53 2.99 7.12
N GLN A 15 -1.70 3.17 8.43
CA GLN A 15 -0.59 3.46 9.33
C GLN A 15 -0.71 2.68 10.64
N ALA A 16 0.44 2.33 11.22
CA ALA A 16 0.51 1.62 12.50
C ALA A 16 1.84 1.86 13.23
N LYS A 17 1.89 1.49 14.52
CA LYS A 17 3.09 1.64 15.35
C LYS A 17 4.14 0.55 15.09
N ASN A 18 3.70 -0.63 14.69
CA ASN A 18 4.52 -1.81 14.41
C ASN A 18 4.02 -2.49 13.13
N LEU A 19 4.82 -3.42 12.57
CA LEU A 19 4.48 -4.13 11.34
C LEU A 19 3.37 -5.17 11.53
N ASP A 20 3.29 -5.78 12.71
CA ASP A 20 2.28 -6.81 13.04
C ASP A 20 0.86 -6.24 13.00
N ASP A 21 0.68 -4.97 13.36
CA ASP A 21 -0.58 -4.23 13.24
C ASP A 21 -0.79 -3.69 11.81
N LEU A 22 0.28 -3.35 11.09
CA LEU A 22 0.19 -2.70 9.78
C LEU A 22 -0.29 -3.66 8.68
N LEU A 23 0.28 -4.87 8.65
CA LEU A 23 0.01 -5.88 7.64
C LEU A 23 -1.45 -6.36 7.58
N PRO A 24 -2.13 -6.69 8.70
CA PRO A 24 -3.55 -7.03 8.66
C PRO A 24 -4.40 -5.84 8.21
N ARG A 25 -4.12 -4.62 8.70
CA ARG A 25 -4.87 -3.41 8.32
C ARG A 25 -4.80 -3.09 6.84
N ILE A 26 -3.60 -3.17 6.23
CA ILE A 26 -3.48 -2.90 4.80
C ILE A 26 -4.17 -3.99 3.97
N ARG A 27 -4.19 -5.25 4.43
CA ARG A 27 -4.95 -6.33 3.77
C ARG A 27 -6.45 -6.05 3.79
N GLU A 28 -7.02 -5.71 4.94
CA GLU A 28 -8.44 -5.33 5.05
C GLU A 28 -8.79 -4.13 4.15
N ALA A 29 -7.92 -3.12 4.11
CA ALA A 29 -8.10 -1.96 3.24
C ALA A 29 -8.04 -2.32 1.75
N ILE A 30 -7.15 -3.24 1.35
CA ILE A 30 -7.08 -3.75 -0.04
C ILE A 30 -8.37 -4.47 -0.40
N GLU A 31 -8.82 -5.40 0.45
CA GLU A 31 -10.04 -6.19 0.23
C GLU A 31 -11.25 -5.28 0.07
N LEU A 32 -11.45 -4.33 0.99
CA LEU A 32 -12.54 -3.35 0.91
C LEU A 32 -12.44 -2.47 -0.36
N CYS A 33 -11.24 -2.01 -0.73
CA CYS A 33 -11.07 -1.23 -1.95
C CYS A 33 -11.43 -2.03 -3.21
N LEU A 34 -11.12 -3.33 -3.24
CA LEU A 34 -11.44 -4.21 -4.37
C LEU A 34 -12.93 -4.56 -4.43
N GLU A 35 -13.60 -4.71 -3.28
CA GLU A 35 -15.05 -4.95 -3.20
C GLU A 35 -15.87 -3.76 -3.70
N VAL A 36 -15.42 -2.53 -3.41
CA VAL A 36 -16.16 -1.30 -3.73
C VAL A 36 -15.82 -0.75 -5.12
N GLN A 37 -14.65 -1.09 -5.68
CA GLN A 37 -14.26 -0.63 -7.02
C GLN A 37 -14.96 -1.46 -8.11
N ASP A 38 -16.08 -0.97 -8.60
CA ASP A 38 -16.58 -1.30 -9.94
C ASP A 38 -15.67 -0.63 -10.99
N GLU A 39 -14.89 -1.45 -11.70
CA GLU A 39 -14.18 -1.15 -12.96
C GLU A 39 -13.01 -0.14 -12.98
N ASN A 40 -12.54 0.40 -11.84
CA ASN A 40 -11.38 1.33 -11.80
C ASN A 40 -10.09 0.72 -11.22
N VAL A 41 -9.86 -0.58 -11.43
CA VAL A 41 -8.55 -1.18 -11.14
C VAL A 41 -7.56 -0.61 -12.16
N ALA A 42 -6.67 0.26 -11.70
CA ALA A 42 -5.58 0.76 -12.53
C ALA A 42 -4.83 -0.45 -13.14
N PRO A 43 -4.38 -0.37 -14.40
CA PRO A 43 -3.67 -1.47 -15.03
C PRO A 43 -2.53 -1.95 -14.13
N PRO A 44 -2.27 -3.27 -14.08
CA PRO A 44 -1.28 -3.83 -13.17
C PRO A 44 0.06 -3.12 -13.34
N VAL A 45 0.53 -2.52 -12.26
CA VAL A 45 1.78 -1.77 -12.25
C VAL A 45 2.91 -2.79 -12.40
N ASN A 46 3.69 -2.68 -13.49
CA ASN A 46 4.86 -3.53 -13.67
C ASN A 46 5.97 -3.05 -12.72
N PHE A 47 6.02 -3.64 -11.53
CA PHE A 47 7.02 -3.31 -10.52
C PHE A 47 8.42 -3.67 -11.02
N ILE A 48 9.29 -2.67 -11.15
CA ILE A 48 10.68 -2.86 -11.60
C ILE A 48 11.64 -3.06 -10.42
N GLY A 49 11.41 -2.38 -9.29
CA GLY A 49 12.26 -2.47 -8.10
C GLY A 49 12.09 -1.28 -7.15
N VAL A 50 12.65 -1.38 -5.94
CA VAL A 50 12.84 -0.25 -5.01
C VAL A 50 14.33 -0.11 -4.73
N GLN A 51 14.83 1.11 -4.68
CA GLN A 51 16.20 1.42 -4.24
C GLN A 51 16.13 2.39 -3.06
N GLN A 52 16.62 1.96 -1.90
CA GLN A 52 16.76 2.83 -0.73
C GLN A 52 18.15 3.47 -0.76
N ILE A 53 18.21 4.80 -0.68
CA ILE A 53 19.45 5.56 -0.63
C ILE A 53 19.45 6.36 0.68
N GLU A 54 20.47 6.15 1.51
CA GLU A 54 20.69 6.91 2.73
C GLU A 54 21.76 7.98 2.48
N VAL A 55 21.49 9.21 2.93
CA VAL A 55 22.43 10.34 2.84
C VAL A 55 22.67 10.84 4.26
N ALA A 56 23.94 10.85 4.69
CA ALA A 56 24.35 11.47 5.94
C ALA A 56 24.52 12.97 5.73
N VAL A 57 23.98 13.76 6.66
CA VAL A 57 24.23 15.21 6.77
C VAL A 57 25.33 15.44 7.79
#